data_AF-A0A2V6N8Z1-F1
#
_entry.id   AF-A0A2V6N8Z1-F1
#
_cell.length_a   1.000
_cell.length_b   1.000
_cell.length_c   1.000
_cell.angle_alpha   90.00
_cell.angle_beta   90.00
_cell.angle_gamma   90.00
#
_symmetry.space_group_name_H-M   'P 1'
#
loop_
_entity.id
_entity.type
_entity.pdbx_description
1 polymer ?
#
loop_
_entity_poly.entity_id
_entity_poly.type
_entity_poly.pdbx_seq_one_letter_code
_entity_poly.pdbx_strand_id
1 'polypeptide(L)'
;MAPPRPNGPIQKSLVRITATEVAPDYRAPWNAGMLGRGVGAGFVIEGNRIMTNAHVVSNSRYLTVERDGDPNKYPAKVLFVAH
;
A
#
# COMPACT_ATOMS: atom_id res chain seq x y z
N MET A 1 17.43 -12.02 -24.13
CA MET A 1 16.83 -11.33 -22.97
C MET A 1 17.04 -9.84 -23.18
N ALA A 2 15.97 -9.06 -23.39
CA ALA A 2 16.13 -7.62 -23.62
C ALA A 2 16.73 -6.95 -22.36
N PRO A 3 17.69 -6.03 -22.49
CA PRO A 3 18.23 -5.33 -21.33
C PRO A 3 17.09 -4.55 -20.64
N PRO A 4 17.07 -4.49 -19.29
CA PRO A 4 16.09 -3.68 -18.58
C PRO A 4 16.27 -2.24 -19.04
N ARG A 5 15.25 -1.70 -19.72
CA ARG A 5 15.24 -0.29 -20.06
C ARG A 5 15.08 0.47 -18.75
N PRO A 6 15.98 1.40 -18.40
CA PRO A 6 15.72 2.27 -17.27
C PRO A 6 14.43 3.02 -17.57
N ASN A 7 13.39 2.85 -16.74
CA ASN A 7 12.10 3.54 -16.91
C ASN A 7 12.21 5.04 -16.54
N GLY A 8 13.44 5.57 -16.45
CA GLY A 8 13.73 6.99 -16.27
C GLY A 8 13.11 7.59 -15.01
N PRO A 9 12.74 8.89 -15.04
CA PRO A 9 12.12 9.61 -13.93
C PRO A 9 10.86 8.95 -13.37
N ILE A 10 10.17 8.10 -14.14
CA ILE A 10 8.92 7.44 -13.75
C ILE A 10 9.15 6.49 -12.57
N GLN A 11 10.32 5.86 -12.48
CA GLN A 11 10.65 4.96 -11.37
C GLN A 11 10.56 5.65 -10.01
N LYS A 12 10.92 6.93 -9.94
CA LYS A 12 10.86 7.73 -8.70
C LYS A 12 9.43 8.00 -8.23
N SER A 13 8.44 7.79 -9.09
CA SER A 13 7.02 7.97 -8.74
C SER A 13 6.41 6.69 -8.17
N LEU A 14 7.10 5.55 -8.26
CA LEU A 14 6.63 4.28 -7.71
C LEU A 14 6.92 4.21 -6.21
N VAL A 15 5.97 3.63 -5.48
CA VAL A 15 6.09 3.39 -4.05
C VAL A 15 5.66 1.98 -3.70
N ARG A 16 6.33 1.40 -2.71
CA ARG A 16 5.89 0.18 -2.04
C ARG A 16 4.99 0.56 -0.87
N ILE A 17 3.83 -0.07 -0.80
CA ILE A 17 2.86 0.08 0.28
C ILE A 17 2.89 -1.18 1.13
N THR A 18 3.05 -1.02 2.43
CA THR A 18 2.89 -2.10 3.41
C THR A 18 1.65 -1.80 4.24
N ALA A 19 0.73 -2.74 4.29
CA ALA A 19 -0.47 -2.67 5.12
C ALA A 19 -0.39 -3.69 6.25
N THR A 20 -0.60 -3.24 7.48
CA THR A 20 -0.97 -4.11 8.59
C THR A 20 -2.49 -4.15 8.62
N GLU A 21 -3.07 -5.33 8.44
CA GLU A 21 -4.50 -5.53 8.28
C GLU A 21 -5.02 -6.48 9.34
N VAL A 22 -6.31 -6.38 9.65
CA VAL A 22 -7.00 -7.32 10.53
C VAL A 22 -8.24 -7.82 9.81
N ALA A 23 -8.21 -9.07 9.36
CA ALA A 23 -9.32 -9.69 8.67
C ALA A 23 -10.46 -9.99 9.66
N PRO A 24 -11.70 -9.51 9.43
CA PRO A 24 -12.81 -9.76 10.33
C PRO A 24 -13.24 -11.23 10.32
N ASP A 25 -13.61 -11.75 11.50
CA ASP A 25 -14.22 -13.07 11.63
C ASP A 25 -15.74 -12.95 11.49
N TYR A 26 -16.24 -13.22 10.28
CA TYR A 26 -17.68 -13.16 10.00
C TYR A 26 -18.49 -14.26 10.70
N ARG A 27 -17.86 -15.32 11.21
CA ARG A 27 -18.54 -16.41 11.93
C ARG A 27 -18.69 -16.09 13.41
N ALA A 28 -17.75 -15.34 13.97
CA ALA A 28 -17.75 -14.89 15.36
C ALA A 28 -17.33 -13.40 15.43
N PRO A 29 -18.27 -12.45 15.22
CA PRO A 29 -17.95 -11.03 15.05
C PRO A 29 -17.41 -10.33 16.30
N TRP A 30 -17.52 -10.96 17.47
CA TRP A 30 -16.87 -10.49 18.69
C TRP A 30 -15.37 -10.80 18.75
N ASN A 31 -14.87 -11.69 17.88
CA ASN A 31 -13.44 -11.92 17.74
C ASN A 31 -12.79 -10.74 17.00
N ALA A 32 -11.64 -10.31 17.50
CA ALA A 32 -10.90 -9.20 16.91
C ALA A 32 -10.43 -9.46 15.47
N GLY A 33 -10.44 -10.73 15.01
CA GLY A 33 -9.96 -11.13 13.69
C GLY A 33 -8.49 -11.58 13.70
N MET A 34 -7.96 -11.87 12.51
CA MET A 34 -6.57 -12.31 12.34
C MET A 34 -5.69 -11.16 11.85
N LEU A 35 -4.59 -10.90 12.55
CA LEU A 35 -3.58 -9.93 12.13
C LEU A 35 -2.83 -10.46 10.91
N GLY A 36 -2.79 -9.65 9.86
CA GLY A 36 -2.11 -9.93 8.61
C GLY A 36 -1.20 -8.77 8.18
N ARG A 37 -0.36 -9.05 7.19
CA ARG A 37 0.47 -8.05 6.53
C ARG A 37 0.37 -8.19 5.01
N GLY A 38 -0.16 -7.16 4.36
CA GLY A 38 -0.21 -7.03 2.91
C GLY A 38 0.93 -6.17 2.37
N VAL A 39 1.40 -6.46 1.17
CA VAL A 39 2.35 -5.62 0.43
C VAL A 39 1.80 -5.39 -0.97
N GLY A 40 1.84 -4.14 -1.43
CA GLY A 40 1.40 -3.75 -2.76
C GLY A 40 2.23 -2.61 -3.34
N ALA A 41 1.92 -2.26 -4.59
CA ALA A 41 2.53 -1.13 -5.27
C ALA A 41 1.52 0.02 -5.38
N GLY A 42 2.05 1.24 -5.46
CA GLY A 42 1.29 2.42 -5.83
C GLY A 42 2.18 3.40 -6.57
N PHE A 43 1.58 4.49 -7.02
CA PHE A 43 2.32 5.59 -7.63
C PHE A 43 1.80 6.94 -7.14
N VAL A 44 2.72 7.89 -7.04
CA VAL A 44 2.42 9.26 -6.62
C VAL A 44 1.61 9.96 -7.72
N ILE A 45 0.55 10.63 -7.31
CA ILE A 45 -0.30 11.48 -8.14
C ILE A 45 -0.31 12.92 -7.58
N GLU A 46 -0.91 13.84 -8.33
CA GLU A 46 -1.02 15.23 -7.93
C GLU A 46 -1.72 15.40 -6.56
N GLY A 47 -1.27 16.42 -5.83
CA GLY A 47 -1.83 16.81 -4.52
C GLY A 47 -1.24 16.05 -3.34
N ASN A 48 0.00 15.56 -3.47
CA ASN A 48 0.68 14.75 -2.45
C ASN A 48 -0.13 13.49 -2.07
N ARG A 49 -0.65 12.79 -3.09
CA ARG A 49 -1.47 11.58 -2.94
C ARG A 49 -0.83 10.42 -3.66
N ILE A 50 -1.29 9.22 -3.31
CA ILE A 50 -0.86 7.96 -3.92
C ILE A 50 -2.11 7.23 -4.41
N MET A 51 -2.04 6.69 -5.62
CA MET A 51 -3.05 5.77 -6.14
C MET A 51 -2.54 4.32 -6.02
N THR A 52 -3.42 3.41 -5.59
CA THR A 52 -3.17 1.97 -5.48
C THR A 52 -4.49 1.21 -5.65
N ASN A 53 -4.42 -0.11 -5.77
CA ASN A 53 -5.61 -0.95 -5.80
C ASN A 53 -6.30 -0.97 -4.43
N ALA A 54 -7.63 -1.01 -4.41
CA ALA A 54 -8.40 -1.00 -3.17
C ALA A 54 -8.11 -2.22 -2.27
N HIS A 55 -7.85 -3.39 -2.88
CA HIS A 55 -7.47 -4.60 -2.13
C HIS A 55 -6.15 -4.45 -1.37
N VAL A 56 -5.24 -3.57 -1.78
CA VAL A 56 -3.94 -3.34 -1.11
C VAL A 56 -4.13 -2.68 0.26
N VAL A 57 -5.20 -1.89 0.42
CA VAL A 57 -5.48 -1.13 1.64
C VAL A 57 -6.70 -1.65 2.41
N SER A 58 -7.30 -2.75 1.96
CA SER A 58 -8.46 -3.38 2.58
C SER A 58 -8.17 -3.78 4.02
N ASN A 59 -9.11 -3.51 4.93
CA ASN A 59 -9.00 -3.87 6.36
C ASN A 59 -7.73 -3.33 7.07
N SER A 60 -7.04 -2.36 6.47
CA SER A 60 -5.80 -1.83 7.01
C SER A 60 -6.05 -1.05 8.30
N ARG A 61 -5.22 -1.31 9.30
CA ARG A 61 -5.14 -0.57 10.57
C ARG A 61 -3.94 0.36 10.61
N TYR A 62 -2.92 0.05 9.81
CA TYR A 62 -1.72 0.86 9.68
C TYR A 62 -1.14 0.70 8.27
N LEU A 63 -0.71 1.81 7.67
CA LEU A 63 -0.10 1.83 6.35
C LEU A 63 1.25 2.55 6.41
N THR A 64 2.26 1.96 5.78
CA THR A 64 3.51 2.64 5.49
C THR A 64 3.81 2.63 4.00
N VAL A 65 4.42 3.70 3.53
CA VAL A 65 4.85 3.90 2.15
C VAL A 65 6.35 4.09 2.13
N GLU A 66 7.00 3.44 1.17
CA GLU A 66 8.45 3.44 1.00
C GLU A 66 8.77 3.71 -0.48
N ARG A 67 9.71 4.63 -0.74
CA ARG A 67 10.18 4.93 -2.10
C ARG A 67 11.39 4.05 -2.43
N ASP A 68 11.59 3.79 -3.70
CA ASP A 68 12.80 3.08 -4.13
C ASP A 68 14.06 3.89 -3.81
N GLY A 69 15.05 3.23 -3.20
CA GLY A 69 16.29 3.86 -2.74
C GLY A 69 16.18 4.73 -1.47
N ASP A 70 15.00 4.86 -0.87
CA ASP A 70 14.80 5.57 0.39
C ASP A 70 14.54 4.58 1.54
N PRO A 71 15.38 4.53 2.58
CA PRO A 71 15.18 3.61 3.70
C PRO A 71 14.04 4.02 4.64
N ASN A 72 13.50 5.23 4.50
CA ASN A 72 12.49 5.76 5.40
C ASN A 72 11.10 5.20 5.09
N LYS A 73 10.38 4.84 6.16
CA LYS A 73 8.97 4.45 6.10
C LYS A 73 8.10 5.64 6.45
N TYR A 74 7.20 6.01 5.55
CA TYR A 74 6.29 7.13 5.75
C TYR A 74 4.90 6.61 6.12
N PRO A 75 4.32 6.99 7.27
CA PRO A 75 2.95 6.62 7.59
C PRO A 75 1.98 7.27 6.60
N ALA A 76 0.98 6.51 6.17
CA ALA A 76 -0.04 6.98 5.22
C ALA A 76 -1.46 6.74 5.75
N LYS A 77 -2.42 7.48 5.19
CA LYS A 77 -3.85 7.36 5.50
C LYS A 77 -4.64 7.14 4.22
N VAL A 78 -5.63 6.25 4.28
CA VAL A 78 -6.61 6.10 3.20
C VAL A 78 -7.50 7.34 3.16
N LEU A 79 -7.52 8.03 2.01
CA LEU A 79 -8.43 9.16 1.79
C LEU A 79 -9.78 8.71 1.24
N PHE A 80 -9.77 7.72 0.35
CA PHE A 80 -10.97 7.15 -0.27
C PHE A 80 -10.70 5.70 -0.70
N VAL A 81 -11.74 4.87 -0.67
CA VAL A 81 -11.70 3.48 -1.15
C VAL A 81 -13.03 3.15 -1.82
N ALA A 82 -12.97 2.43 -2.94
CA ALA A 82 -14.14 1.87 -3.64
C ALA A 82 -13.90 0.37 -3.87
N HIS A 83 -14.78 -0.47 -3.33
CA HIS A 83 -14.77 -1.93 -3.45
C HIS A 83 -15.90 -2.38 -4.36
#